data_AF-A0A1H5R304-F1
#
_entry.id   AF-A0A1H5R304-F1
#
_cell.length_a   1.000
_cell.length_b   1.000
_cell.length_c   1.000
_cell.angle_alpha   90.00
_cell.angle_beta   90.00
_cell.angle_gamma   90.00
#
_symmetry.space_group_name_H-M   'P 1'
#
loop_
_entity.id
_entity.type
_entity.pdbx_description
1 polymer ?
#
loop_
_entity_poly.entity_id
_entity_poly.type
_entity_poly.pdbx_seq_one_letter_code
_entity_poly.pdbx_strand_id
1 'polypeptide(L)'
;MAPARSPLSKTDPLLRPGFVPEDVAFGNRTQTFYRAPYPSEGPVEAIDRSGRRTWEYMYAHFVFCWTEGASTVHVSHGTLAGSKMTLWTDIRIVGRWSGTVLAEFGRSWVAKHLAKFVK
;
A
#
# COMPACT_ATOMS: atom_id res chain seq x y z
N MET A 1 -25.03 0.11 -38.84
CA MET A 1 -24.28 -1.09 -38.40
C MET A 1 -22.96 -0.60 -37.83
N ALA A 2 -22.86 -0.46 -36.50
CA ALA A 2 -21.62 0.01 -35.86
C ALA A 2 -20.63 -1.16 -35.75
N PRO A 3 -19.32 -0.94 -35.97
CA PRO A 3 -18.36 -2.03 -35.90
C PRO A 3 -18.23 -2.52 -34.45
N ALA A 4 -18.26 -3.85 -34.29
CA ALA A 4 -17.95 -4.51 -33.05
C ALA A 4 -16.56 -4.08 -32.55
N ARG A 5 -16.49 -3.58 -31.31
CA ARG A 5 -15.20 -3.29 -30.68
C ARG A 5 -14.46 -4.61 -30.49
N SER A 6 -13.30 -4.72 -31.13
CA SER A 6 -12.34 -5.82 -30.93
C SER A 6 -12.05 -6.01 -29.43
N PRO A 7 -11.84 -7.25 -28.96
CA PRO A 7 -11.33 -7.48 -27.62
C PRO A 7 -9.95 -6.82 -27.55
N LEU A 8 -9.85 -5.74 -26.77
CA LEU A 8 -8.60 -5.01 -26.59
C LEU A 8 -7.53 -6.00 -26.10
N SER A 9 -6.43 -6.07 -26.84
CA SER A 9 -5.29 -6.91 -26.49
C SER A 9 -4.79 -6.54 -25.10
N LYS A 10 -4.45 -7.56 -24.32
CA LYS A 10 -3.68 -7.46 -23.07
C LYS A 10 -2.61 -6.37 -23.23
N THR A 11 -2.62 -5.39 -22.30
CA THR A 11 -1.77 -4.19 -22.20
C THR A 11 -2.32 -2.95 -22.94
N ASP A 12 -3.19 -2.20 -22.24
CA ASP A 12 -3.50 -0.82 -22.60
C ASP A 12 -2.24 0.05 -22.35
N PRO A 13 -1.65 0.67 -23.38
CA PRO A 13 -0.39 1.42 -23.26
C PRO A 13 -0.50 2.70 -22.43
N LEU A 14 -1.72 3.16 -22.11
CA LEU A 14 -1.95 4.31 -21.23
C LEU A 14 -2.05 3.91 -19.74
N LEU A 15 -2.06 2.61 -19.44
CA LEU A 15 -2.22 2.11 -18.08
C LEU A 15 -0.90 2.28 -17.30
N ARG A 16 -0.95 2.99 -16.17
CA ARG A 16 0.22 3.08 -15.29
C ARG A 16 0.58 1.68 -14.75
N PRO A 17 1.87 1.40 -14.50
CA PRO A 17 2.29 0.14 -13.93
C PRO A 17 1.55 -0.20 -12.63
N GLY A 18 1.17 -1.47 -12.47
CA GLY A 18 0.54 -2.00 -11.25
C GLY A 18 -0.98 -1.99 -11.23
N PHE A 19 -1.65 -1.45 -12.26
CA PHE A 19 -3.09 -1.62 -12.43
C PHE A 19 -3.41 -3.05 -12.88
N VAL A 20 -4.42 -3.66 -12.27
CA VAL A 20 -4.85 -5.04 -12.58
C VAL A 20 -6.20 -5.01 -13.27
N PRO A 21 -6.36 -5.61 -14.46
CA PRO A 21 -7.66 -5.71 -15.11
C PRO A 21 -8.58 -6.65 -14.35
N GLU A 22 -9.84 -6.25 -14.20
CA GLU A 22 -10.92 -7.04 -13.61
C GLU A 22 -12.14 -6.96 -14.52
N ASP A 23 -12.53 -8.11 -15.08
CA ASP A 23 -13.72 -8.20 -15.90
C ASP A 23 -14.95 -8.35 -15.00
N VAL A 24 -15.88 -7.41 -15.15
CA VAL A 24 -17.13 -7.39 -14.38
C VAL A 24 -18.30 -7.57 -15.33
N ALA A 25 -19.16 -8.53 -15.02
CA ALA A 25 -20.39 -8.77 -15.77
C ALA A 25 -21.50 -7.83 -15.29
N PHE A 26 -22.14 -7.14 -16.24
CA PHE A 26 -23.36 -6.36 -16.05
C PHE A 26 -24.45 -6.91 -16.98
N GLY A 27 -25.32 -7.77 -16.45
CA GLY A 27 -26.37 -8.41 -17.25
C GLY A 27 -25.77 -9.21 -18.42
N ASN A 28 -26.05 -8.79 -19.64
CA ASN A 28 -25.56 -9.44 -20.86
C ASN A 28 -24.25 -8.83 -21.42
N ARG A 29 -23.59 -7.95 -20.68
CA ARG A 29 -22.33 -7.31 -21.09
C ARG A 29 -21.24 -7.60 -20.08
N THR A 30 -20.00 -7.73 -20.58
CA THR A 30 -18.79 -7.76 -19.74
C THR A 30 -18.00 -6.48 -19.99
N GLN A 31 -17.54 -5.85 -18.91
CA GLN A 31 -16.76 -4.61 -18.94
C GLN A 31 -15.48 -4.81 -18.13
N THR A 32 -14.33 -4.54 -18.73
CA THR A 32 -13.05 -4.52 -18.01
C THR A 32 -12.91 -3.22 -17.24
N PHE A 33 -12.75 -3.33 -15.92
CA PHE A 33 -12.26 -2.26 -15.05
C PHE A 33 -10.79 -2.49 -14.73
N TYR A 34 -10.11 -1.44 -14.26
CA TYR A 34 -8.74 -1.57 -13.82
C TYR A 34 -8.63 -1.15 -12.36
N ARG A 35 -8.25 -2.09 -11.50
CA ARG A 35 -8.00 -1.81 -10.08
C ARG A 35 -6.64 -1.13 -9.93
N ALA A 36 -6.64 0.09 -9.41
CA ALA A 36 -5.42 0.81 -9.08
C ALA A 36 -4.66 0.10 -7.95
N PRO A 37 -3.31 0.10 -7.97
CA PRO A 37 -2.54 -0.34 -6.81
C PRO A 37 -2.78 0.61 -5.63
N TYR A 38 -2.62 0.11 -4.41
CA TYR A 38 -2.68 0.98 -3.24
C TYR A 38 -1.59 2.07 -3.31
N PRO A 39 -1.90 3.31 -2.88
CA PRO A 39 -0.90 4.36 -2.80
C PRO A 39 0.21 3.95 -1.82
N SER A 40 1.44 4.36 -2.13
CA SER A 40 2.60 4.08 -1.29
C SER A 40 3.61 5.22 -1.35
N GLU A 41 4.27 5.50 -0.23
CA GLU A 41 5.39 6.46 -0.13
C GLU A 41 6.54 5.82 0.66
N GLY A 42 7.78 6.16 0.31
CA GLY A 42 8.97 5.57 0.91
C GLY A 42 9.26 4.12 0.49
N PRO A 43 10.08 3.37 1.24
CA PRO A 43 10.61 3.71 2.56
C PRO A 43 11.62 4.87 2.52
N VAL A 44 11.59 5.73 3.55
CA VAL A 44 12.54 6.84 3.74
C VAL A 44 13.07 6.84 5.15
N GLU A 45 14.29 7.34 5.33
CA GLU A 45 14.88 7.53 6.64
C GLU A 45 14.54 8.93 7.15
N ALA A 46 14.17 9.03 8.41
CA ALA A 46 13.87 10.28 9.10
C ALA A 46 14.50 10.27 10.50
N ILE A 47 14.44 11.42 11.17
CA ILE A 47 14.83 11.57 12.57
C ILE A 47 13.57 11.83 13.39
N ASP A 48 13.33 11.01 14.42
CA ASP A 48 12.20 11.19 15.33
C ASP A 48 12.38 12.41 16.25
N ARG A 49 11.34 12.78 16.99
CA ARG A 49 11.38 13.92 17.94
C ARG A 49 12.41 13.74 19.06
N SER A 50 12.88 12.53 19.30
CA SER A 50 13.90 12.18 20.29
C SER A 50 15.31 12.15 19.69
N GLY A 51 15.47 12.52 18.40
CA GLY A 51 16.75 12.53 17.71
C GLY A 51 17.22 11.17 17.19
N ARG A 52 16.36 10.13 17.22
CA ARG A 52 16.73 8.78 16.77
C ARG A 52 16.37 8.58 15.31
N ARG A 53 17.18 7.78 14.62
CA ARG A 53 16.90 7.37 13.25
C ARG A 53 15.67 6.48 13.22
N THR A 54 14.79 6.72 12.26
CA THR A 54 13.59 5.94 12.05
C THR A 54 13.39 5.69 10.56
N TRP A 55 12.99 4.48 10.21
CA TRP A 55 12.42 4.23 8.89
C TRP A 55 10.94 4.58 8.90
N GLU A 56 10.49 5.24 7.83
CA GLU A 56 9.08 5.51 7.58
C GLU A 56 8.67 4.92 6.23
N TYR A 57 7.49 4.30 6.19
CA TYR A 57 6.91 3.75 4.97
C TYR A 57 5.40 3.91 5.02
N MET A 58 4.78 4.36 3.92
CA MET A 58 3.33 4.41 3.80
C MET A 58 2.84 3.41 2.77
N TYR A 59 1.80 2.66 3.13
CA TYR A 59 1.07 1.79 2.21
C TYR A 59 -0.43 1.82 2.50
N ALA A 60 -1.25 2.08 1.49
CA ALA A 60 -2.71 2.21 1.62
C ALA A 60 -3.14 3.20 2.71
N HIS A 61 -2.43 4.33 2.85
CA HIS A 61 -2.60 5.33 3.91
C HIS A 61 -2.33 4.85 5.35
N PHE A 62 -1.71 3.67 5.52
CA PHE A 62 -1.10 3.28 6.79
C PHE A 62 0.38 3.66 6.76
N VAL A 63 0.77 4.55 7.67
CA VAL A 63 2.14 5.00 7.87
C VAL A 63 2.77 4.16 8.97
N PHE A 64 3.83 3.45 8.63
CA PHE A 64 4.64 2.62 9.52
C PHE A 64 5.92 3.38 9.89
N CYS A 65 6.18 3.53 11.18
CA CYS A 65 7.39 4.14 11.72
C CYS A 65 8.16 3.13 12.57
N TRP A 66 9.40 2.84 12.19
CA TRP A 66 10.27 1.88 12.88
C TRP A 66 11.58 2.52 13.30
N THR A 67 11.64 2.92 14.58
CA THR A 67 12.82 3.54 15.18
C THR A 67 13.95 2.53 15.36
N GLU A 68 15.19 2.98 15.16
CA GLU A 68 16.39 2.18 15.37
C GLU A 68 16.44 1.59 16.78
N GLY A 69 16.73 0.29 16.87
CA GLY A 69 16.76 -0.47 18.13
C GLY A 69 15.39 -0.91 18.67
N ALA A 70 14.27 -0.45 18.08
CA ALA A 70 12.94 -0.89 18.51
C ALA A 70 12.57 -2.28 17.94
N SER A 71 11.83 -3.06 18.72
CA SER A 71 11.23 -4.34 18.27
C SER A 71 9.74 -4.19 17.88
N THR A 72 9.25 -2.96 17.86
CA THR A 72 7.88 -2.60 17.52
C THR A 72 7.85 -1.47 16.49
N VAL A 73 6.75 -1.39 15.75
CA VAL A 73 6.43 -0.39 14.74
C VAL A 73 5.21 0.38 15.22
N HIS A 74 5.26 1.70 15.08
CA HIS A 74 4.10 2.56 15.26
C HIS A 74 3.37 2.66 13.93
N VAL A 75 2.04 2.57 13.96
CA VAL A 75 1.18 2.64 12.79
C VAL A 75 0.21 3.80 12.95
N SER A 76 0.18 4.68 11.95
CA SER A 76 -0.72 5.83 11.88
C SER A 76 -1.50 5.82 10.57
N HIS A 77 -2.60 6.58 10.50
CA HIS A 77 -3.29 6.86 9.25
C HIS A 77 -2.87 8.22 8.69
N GLY A 78 -2.55 8.30 7.39
CA GLY A 78 -2.17 9.54 6.72
C GLY A 78 -1.18 9.35 5.57
N THR A 79 -0.28 10.32 5.41
CA THR A 79 0.84 10.33 4.44
C THR A 79 2.15 10.70 5.14
N LEU A 80 3.32 10.49 4.49
CA LEU A 80 4.61 10.81 5.11
C LEU A 80 4.81 12.32 5.27
N ALA A 81 4.42 13.12 4.28
CA ALA A 81 4.53 14.58 4.36
C ALA A 81 3.34 15.27 5.06
N GLY A 82 2.21 14.56 5.23
CA GLY A 82 0.97 15.11 5.75
C GLY A 82 0.74 14.86 7.24
N SER A 83 -0.45 15.29 7.69
CA SER A 83 -0.97 14.98 9.01
C SER A 83 -1.11 13.46 9.19
N LYS A 84 -0.83 12.99 10.40
CA LYS A 84 -0.90 11.57 10.77
C LYS A 84 -1.71 11.43 12.04
N MET A 85 -2.65 10.50 12.03
CA MET A 85 -3.41 10.10 13.22
C MET A 85 -2.89 8.75 13.71
N THR A 86 -2.30 8.71 14.90
CA THR A 86 -1.80 7.46 15.49
C THR A 86 -2.94 6.46 15.69
N LEU A 87 -2.72 5.22 15.26
CA LEU A 87 -3.67 4.11 15.43
C LEU A 87 -3.12 3.05 16.41
N TRP A 88 -1.86 2.65 16.24
CA TRP A 88 -1.20 1.62 17.06
C TRP A 88 0.26 1.99 17.33
N THR A 89 0.81 1.57 18.46
CA THR A 89 2.18 1.92 18.88
C THR A 89 3.06 0.71 19.23
N ASP A 90 2.52 -0.51 19.16
CA ASP A 90 3.17 -1.69 19.73
C ASP A 90 3.13 -2.91 18.78
N ILE A 91 3.01 -2.66 17.47
CA ILE A 91 2.96 -3.75 16.49
C ILE A 91 4.36 -4.36 16.36
N ARG A 92 4.51 -5.62 16.77
CA ARG A 92 5.78 -6.36 16.68
C ARG A 92 6.26 -6.47 15.23
N ILE A 93 7.56 -6.23 15.03
CA ILE A 93 8.28 -6.49 13.79
C ILE A 93 9.50 -7.35 14.09
N VAL A 94 9.84 -8.23 13.17
CA VAL A 94 11.01 -9.10 13.25
C VAL A 94 11.84 -8.90 12.00
N GLY A 95 13.16 -8.77 12.17
CA GLY A 95 14.11 -8.66 11.07
C GLY A 95 15.19 -7.61 11.35
N ARG A 96 16.13 -7.48 10.42
CA ARG A 96 17.15 -6.43 10.46
C ARG A 96 16.51 -5.07 10.23
N TRP A 97 16.89 -4.09 11.05
CA TRP A 97 16.46 -2.70 10.88
C TRP A 97 16.88 -2.16 9.51
N SER A 98 15.92 -2.04 8.60
CA SER A 98 16.10 -1.54 7.24
C SER A 98 14.76 -1.13 6.62
N GLY A 99 14.80 -0.18 5.68
CA GLY A 99 13.61 0.27 4.94
C GLY A 99 12.95 -0.86 4.14
N THR A 100 13.71 -1.79 3.58
CA THR A 100 13.18 -2.94 2.84
C THR A 100 12.35 -3.85 3.73
N VAL A 101 12.85 -4.21 4.91
CA VAL A 101 12.13 -5.04 5.88
C VAL A 101 10.86 -4.33 6.36
N LEU A 102 10.92 -3.00 6.59
CA LEU A 102 9.74 -2.21 6.94
C LEU A 102 8.69 -2.23 5.82
N ALA A 103 9.11 -2.08 4.57
CA ALA A 103 8.19 -2.05 3.43
C ALA A 103 7.49 -3.40 3.21
N GLU A 104 8.23 -4.51 3.30
CA GLU A 104 7.67 -5.86 3.23
C GLU A 104 6.70 -6.15 4.37
N PHE A 105 7.09 -5.76 5.58
CA PHE A 105 6.25 -5.84 6.76
C PHE A 105 4.95 -5.06 6.58
N GLY A 106 5.04 -3.77 6.20
CA GLY A 106 3.88 -2.88 6.04
C GLY A 106 2.88 -3.41 5.01
N ARG A 107 3.36 -3.85 3.82
CA ARG A 107 2.50 -4.46 2.80
C ARG A 107 1.77 -5.71 3.32
N SER A 108 2.51 -6.60 3.98
CA SER A 108 1.96 -7.85 4.53
C SER A 108 0.96 -7.58 5.65
N TRP A 109 1.24 -6.59 6.50
CA TRP A 109 0.36 -6.17 7.58
C TRP A 109 -0.96 -5.61 7.04
N VAL A 110 -0.90 -4.68 6.09
CA VAL A 110 -2.10 -4.08 5.47
C VAL A 110 -2.94 -5.14 4.77
N ALA A 111 -2.32 -6.04 4.00
CA ALA A 111 -3.04 -7.12 3.33
C ALA A 111 -3.83 -7.98 4.33
N LYS A 112 -3.19 -8.38 5.45
CA LYS A 112 -3.85 -9.15 6.53
C LYS A 112 -4.92 -8.34 7.25
N HIS A 113 -4.70 -7.03 7.45
CA HIS A 113 -5.66 -6.16 8.12
C HIS A 113 -6.92 -5.98 7.27
N LEU A 114 -6.77 -5.67 5.99
CA LEU A 114 -7.88 -5.45 5.06
C LEU A 114 -8.64 -6.75 4.75
N ALA A 115 -7.97 -7.89 4.71
CA ALA A 115 -8.61 -9.20 4.53
C ALA A 115 -9.71 -9.50 5.56
N LYS A 116 -9.68 -8.86 6.75
CA LYS A 116 -10.73 -9.00 7.77
C LYS A 116 -12.06 -8.36 7.37
N PHE A 117 -12.05 -7.47 6.37
CA PHE A 117 -13.21 -6.69 5.96
C PHE A 117 -13.74 -7.08 4.56
N VAL A 118 -13.00 -7.91 3.84
CA VAL A 118 -13.47 -8.49 2.58
C VAL A 118 -14.41 -9.65 2.94
N LYS A 119 -15.71 -9.46 2.66
CA LYS A 119 -16.73 -10.51 2.79
C LYS A 119 -16.77 -11.38 1.54
#